data_AF-A0A2N2CFC0-F1
#
_entry.id   AF-A0A2N2CFC0-F1
#
_cell.length_a   1.000
_cell.length_b   1.000
_cell.length_c   1.000
_cell.angle_alpha   90.00
_cell.angle_beta   90.00
_cell.angle_gamma   90.00
#
_symmetry.space_group_name_H-M   'P 1'
#
loop_
_entity.id
_entity.type
_entity.pdbx_description
1 polymer ?
#
loop_
_entity_poly.entity_id
_entity_poly.type
_entity_poly.pdbx_seq_one_letter_code
_entity_poly.pdbx_strand_id
1 'polypeptide(L)'
;MEKKVLIHVYTIQVKNDILSILVNNGHDFLEVFNNNELNFKYNLVKDQIDLYIQELDENRYEESLDQIRRIDTDKVRSIVLIHKYSKHVIDDALALKVKDIIVLPMDRTHLTKKIMSFFDTQKPSVLMPSSQDKVQIHNYIEIDINKVRDEINRAMRGNYPLSFVLVEYHSLDQPQWILFKEALNLLLRTTDMVMYFEANKILLICPFTPKNFLVEVENKVRNAYDQIKKKAPSRGALFLYGVTFPEDGQAWEALYKEMTDGIHDSKVISKFEGTLKQINPNTIRTQLKKDYE
;
A
#
# COMPACT_ATOMS: atom_id res chain seq x y z
N MET A 1 16.84 15.74 19.05
CA MET A 1 17.26 16.39 17.78
C MET A 1 16.15 16.15 16.78
N GLU A 2 15.83 17.17 15.98
CA GLU A 2 14.83 17.05 14.92
C GLU A 2 15.27 16.06 13.86
N LYS A 3 14.31 15.28 13.38
CA LYS A 3 14.51 14.26 12.37
C LYS A 3 14.51 14.92 10.99
N LYS A 4 15.41 14.45 10.11
CA LYS A 4 15.72 15.07 8.82
C LYS A 4 15.31 14.16 7.66
N VAL A 5 15.06 14.80 6.52
CA VAL A 5 14.83 14.14 5.24
C VAL A 5 16.09 14.21 4.39
N LEU A 6 16.66 13.06 4.04
CA LEU A 6 17.78 13.02 3.10
C LEU A 6 17.22 12.95 1.67
N ILE A 7 17.67 13.85 0.79
CA ILE A 7 17.11 14.00 -0.56
C ILE A 7 18.21 13.85 -1.59
N HIS A 8 18.01 12.91 -2.51
CA HIS A 8 18.85 12.77 -3.70
C HIS A 8 17.97 12.64 -4.93
N VAL A 9 17.63 13.78 -5.51
CA VAL A 9 16.70 13.92 -6.64
C VAL A 9 17.38 14.81 -7.68
N TYR A 10 17.50 14.34 -8.92
CA TYR A 10 18.26 15.03 -9.97
C TYR A 10 17.37 15.90 -10.86
N THR A 11 16.10 15.54 -11.04
CA THR A 11 15.13 16.33 -11.80
C THR A 11 14.78 17.59 -11.03
N ILE A 12 15.21 18.75 -11.54
CA ILE A 12 15.07 20.05 -10.88
C ILE A 12 13.61 20.33 -10.48
N GLN A 13 12.65 20.07 -11.37
CA GLN A 13 11.24 20.32 -11.09
C GLN A 13 10.73 19.47 -9.92
N VAL A 14 10.98 18.16 -9.96
CA VAL A 14 10.57 17.20 -8.91
C VAL A 14 11.24 17.56 -7.58
N LYS A 15 12.54 17.90 -7.61
CA LYS A 15 13.26 18.33 -6.42
C LYS A 15 12.66 19.59 -5.82
N ASN A 16 12.39 20.61 -6.63
CA ASN A 16 11.77 21.86 -6.16
C ASN A 16 10.39 21.63 -5.55
N ASP A 17 9.59 20.73 -6.13
CA ASP A 17 8.29 20.34 -5.58
C ASP A 17 8.46 19.67 -4.20
N ILE A 18 9.38 18.70 -4.08
CA ILE A 18 9.67 18.01 -2.80
C ILE A 18 10.20 18.97 -1.75
N LEU A 19 11.17 19.82 -2.09
CA LEU A 19 11.73 20.81 -1.17
C LEU A 19 10.65 21.78 -0.67
N SER A 20 9.80 22.27 -1.58
CA SER A 20 8.67 23.13 -1.22
C SER A 20 7.71 22.41 -0.27
N ILE A 21 7.41 21.13 -0.51
CA ILE A 21 6.55 20.31 0.35
C ILE A 21 7.15 20.21 1.76
N LEU A 22 8.43 19.89 1.87
CA LEU A 22 9.10 19.71 3.17
C LEU A 22 9.17 21.02 3.96
N VAL A 23 9.60 22.11 3.32
CA VAL A 23 9.68 23.43 3.97
C VAL A 23 8.31 23.90 4.46
N ASN A 24 7.28 23.80 3.62
CA ASN A 24 5.93 24.26 3.97
C ASN A 24 5.30 23.46 5.12
N ASN A 25 5.79 22.24 5.39
CA ASN A 25 5.32 21.39 6.47
C ASN A 25 6.31 21.34 7.66
N GLY A 26 7.32 22.22 7.69
CA GLY A 26 8.25 22.35 8.81
C GLY A 26 9.24 21.19 8.95
N HIS A 27 9.51 20.47 7.86
CA HIS A 27 10.49 19.39 7.85
C HIS A 27 11.86 19.86 7.39
N ASP A 28 12.85 19.58 8.24
CA ASP A 28 14.26 19.76 7.95
C ASP A 28 14.73 18.75 6.88
N PHE A 29 15.58 19.20 5.96
CA PHE A 29 16.12 18.35 4.91
C PHE A 29 17.61 18.54 4.70
N LEU A 30 18.21 17.56 4.03
CA LEU A 30 19.60 17.57 3.62
C LEU A 30 19.68 17.05 2.18
N GLU A 31 20.04 17.95 1.26
CA GLU A 31 20.27 17.58 -0.14
C GLU A 31 21.61 16.84 -0.30
N VAL A 32 21.64 15.96 -1.27
CA VAL A 32 22.81 15.21 -1.72
C VAL A 32 22.85 15.27 -3.24
N PHE A 33 24.03 15.45 -3.82
CA PHE A 33 24.21 15.58 -5.27
C PHE A 33 25.05 14.47 -5.89
N ASN A 34 25.77 13.68 -5.07
CA ASN A 34 26.62 12.58 -5.54
C ASN A 34 26.89 11.54 -4.45
N ASN A 35 27.51 10.42 -4.84
CA ASN A 35 27.78 9.27 -3.97
C ASN A 35 28.71 9.57 -2.79
N ASN A 36 29.72 10.42 -2.99
CA ASN A 36 30.68 10.75 -1.93
C ASN A 36 29.99 11.57 -0.85
N GLU A 37 29.19 12.53 -1.27
CA GLU A 37 28.38 13.36 -0.40
C GLU A 37 27.30 12.53 0.30
N LEU A 38 26.65 11.59 -0.41
CA LEU A 38 25.66 10.68 0.18
C LEU A 38 26.26 9.92 1.36
N ASN A 39 27.39 9.25 1.12
CA ASN A 39 28.08 8.48 2.16
C ASN A 39 28.49 9.36 3.34
N PHE A 40 29.08 10.51 3.07
CA PHE A 40 29.54 11.40 4.12
C PHE A 40 28.38 11.90 4.97
N LYS A 41 27.35 12.46 4.33
CA LYS A 41 26.18 13.03 5.01
C LYS A 41 25.38 11.97 5.74
N TYR A 42 25.10 10.83 5.10
CA TYR A 42 24.41 9.72 5.74
C TYR A 42 25.15 9.26 6.99
N ASN A 43 26.46 8.99 6.92
CA ASN A 43 27.21 8.53 8.10
C ASN A 43 27.28 9.57 9.22
N LEU A 44 27.25 10.86 8.89
CA LEU A 44 27.27 11.94 9.88
C LEU A 44 25.94 12.05 10.66
N VAL A 45 24.81 11.82 10.00
CA VAL A 45 23.48 12.07 10.58
C VAL A 45 22.52 10.88 10.52
N LYS A 46 23.00 9.66 10.30
CA LYS A 46 22.17 8.45 10.10
C LYS A 46 21.07 8.26 11.16
N ASP A 47 21.36 8.54 12.43
CA ASP A 47 20.41 8.36 13.53
C ASP A 47 19.32 9.45 13.57
N GLN A 48 19.53 10.54 12.81
CA GLN A 48 18.63 11.67 12.66
C GLN A 48 17.84 11.62 11.35
N ILE A 49 18.12 10.69 10.43
CA ILE A 49 17.37 10.57 9.17
C ILE A 49 16.15 9.68 9.41
N ASP A 50 14.96 10.21 9.10
CA ASP A 50 13.70 9.45 9.17
C ASP A 50 13.20 9.02 7.79
N LEU A 51 13.49 9.81 6.77
CA LEU A 51 13.07 9.56 5.40
C LEU A 51 14.23 9.83 4.43
N TYR A 52 14.42 8.90 3.50
CA TYR A 52 15.28 9.06 2.35
C TYR A 52 14.43 9.08 1.07
N ILE A 53 14.57 10.11 0.26
CA ILE A 53 13.90 10.23 -1.04
C ILE A 53 14.95 10.22 -2.14
N GLN A 54 14.92 9.19 -2.97
CA GLN A 54 15.85 8.99 -4.09
C GLN A 54 15.08 9.01 -5.41
N GLU A 55 15.58 9.74 -6.39
CA GLU A 55 15.15 9.59 -7.78
C GLU A 55 16.09 8.63 -8.51
N LEU A 56 15.53 7.63 -9.18
CA LEU A 56 16.29 6.63 -9.91
C LEU A 56 16.44 7.05 -11.38
N ASP A 57 17.69 7.24 -11.80
CA ASP A 57 18.03 7.57 -13.18
C ASP A 57 18.23 6.28 -13.99
N GLU A 58 17.32 5.99 -14.92
CA GLU A 58 17.42 4.83 -15.83
C GLU A 58 18.73 4.84 -16.65
N ASN A 59 19.29 6.02 -16.95
CA ASN A 59 20.57 6.12 -17.69
C ASN A 59 21.79 5.82 -16.81
N ARG A 60 21.64 5.96 -15.49
CA ARG A 60 22.67 5.69 -14.48
C ARG A 60 22.14 4.70 -13.45
N TYR A 61 21.52 3.63 -13.95
CA TYR A 61 20.73 2.70 -13.18
C TYR A 61 21.51 2.06 -12.03
N GLU A 62 22.64 1.42 -12.34
CA GLU A 62 23.49 0.76 -11.34
C GLU A 62 24.00 1.72 -10.27
N GLU A 63 24.34 2.94 -10.67
CA GLU A 63 24.80 3.96 -9.73
C GLU A 63 23.66 4.42 -8.80
N SER A 64 22.45 4.55 -9.34
CA SER A 64 21.25 4.88 -8.56
C SER A 64 20.90 3.76 -7.57
N LEU A 65 21.05 2.49 -7.97
CA LEU A 65 20.84 1.35 -7.07
C LEU A 65 21.92 1.30 -5.97
N ASP A 66 23.18 1.54 -6.32
CA ASP A 66 24.28 1.57 -5.36
C ASP A 66 24.10 2.66 -4.30
N GLN A 67 23.46 3.79 -4.67
CA GLN A 67 23.08 4.83 -3.71
C GLN A 67 22.06 4.32 -2.69
N ILE A 68 21.03 3.61 -3.15
CA ILE A 68 20.02 3.02 -2.26
C ILE A 68 20.65 1.96 -1.34
N ARG A 69 21.55 1.11 -1.88
CA ARG A 69 22.29 0.08 -1.11
C ARG A 69 23.14 0.64 0.03
N ARG A 70 23.58 1.90 -0.07
CA ARG A 70 24.40 2.57 0.96
C ARG A 70 23.58 3.01 2.18
N ILE A 71 22.27 3.01 2.08
CA ILE A 71 21.36 3.38 3.15
C ILE A 71 20.85 2.10 3.84
N ASP A 72 20.85 2.09 5.18
CA ASP A 72 20.20 1.05 5.96
C ASP A 72 18.67 1.23 5.87
N THR A 73 18.07 0.69 4.81
CA THR A 73 16.63 0.77 4.51
C THR A 73 15.74 0.00 5.49
N ASP A 74 16.33 -0.83 6.36
CA ASP A 74 15.62 -1.43 7.48
C ASP A 74 15.36 -0.40 8.59
N LYS A 75 16.25 0.58 8.78
CA LYS A 75 16.12 1.65 9.80
C LYS A 75 15.54 2.95 9.24
N VAL A 76 15.91 3.31 8.04
CA VAL A 76 15.49 4.55 7.39
C VAL A 76 14.38 4.25 6.40
N ARG A 77 13.26 4.97 6.49
CA ARG A 77 12.18 4.83 5.52
C ARG A 77 12.69 5.37 4.18
N SER A 78 12.55 4.62 3.11
CA SER A 78 13.05 5.03 1.80
C SER A 78 11.93 5.06 0.77
N ILE A 79 11.85 6.14 0.00
CA ILE A 79 10.98 6.30 -1.16
C ILE A 79 11.86 6.38 -2.41
N VAL A 80 11.54 5.59 -3.42
CA VAL A 80 12.17 5.67 -4.74
C VAL A 80 11.20 6.32 -5.73
N LEU A 81 11.66 7.33 -6.45
CA LEU A 81 10.93 7.97 -7.54
C LEU A 81 11.41 7.38 -8.87
N ILE A 82 10.49 6.94 -9.72
CA ILE A 82 10.78 6.37 -11.03
C ILE A 82 9.94 7.04 -12.12
N HIS A 83 10.49 7.23 -13.32
CA HIS A 83 9.78 7.91 -14.41
C HIS A 83 8.90 6.98 -15.24
N LYS A 84 9.12 5.68 -15.14
CA LYS A 84 8.35 4.67 -15.88
C LYS A 84 8.10 3.46 -15.01
N TYR A 85 6.94 2.85 -15.21
CA TYR A 85 6.62 1.57 -14.62
C TYR A 85 7.44 0.47 -15.31
N SER A 86 8.57 0.13 -14.72
CA SER A 86 9.48 -0.89 -15.23
C SER A 86 9.67 -1.99 -14.20
N LYS A 87 9.41 -3.24 -14.61
CA LYS A 87 9.56 -4.41 -13.74
C LYS A 87 10.93 -4.44 -13.06
N HIS A 88 12.01 -4.42 -13.85
CA HIS A 88 13.36 -4.65 -13.31
C HIS A 88 13.72 -3.58 -12.26
N VAL A 89 13.33 -2.33 -12.53
CA VAL A 89 13.50 -1.20 -11.61
C VAL A 89 12.74 -1.42 -10.31
N ILE A 90 11.48 -1.84 -10.41
CA ILE A 90 10.62 -2.04 -9.24
C ILE A 90 11.12 -3.23 -8.42
N ASP A 91 11.45 -4.36 -9.04
CA ASP A 91 11.97 -5.54 -8.36
C ASP A 91 13.27 -5.24 -7.63
N ASP A 92 14.23 -4.57 -8.27
CA ASP A 92 15.50 -4.23 -7.63
C ASP A 92 15.30 -3.24 -6.48
N ALA A 93 14.45 -2.23 -6.65
CA ALA A 93 14.12 -1.29 -5.58
C ALA A 93 13.46 -2.01 -4.38
N LEU A 94 12.52 -2.92 -4.64
CA LEU A 94 11.86 -3.69 -3.58
C LEU A 94 12.79 -4.70 -2.90
N ALA A 95 13.73 -5.31 -3.64
CA ALA A 95 14.77 -6.16 -3.08
C ALA A 95 15.66 -5.39 -2.10
N LEU A 96 15.81 -4.07 -2.29
CA LEU A 96 16.47 -3.16 -1.36
C LEU A 96 15.57 -2.68 -0.22
N LYS A 97 14.40 -3.31 -0.02
CA LYS A 97 13.44 -3.06 1.08
C LYS A 97 12.98 -1.61 1.20
N VAL A 98 12.95 -0.88 0.09
CA VAL A 98 12.38 0.47 0.07
C VAL A 98 10.91 0.41 0.49
N LYS A 99 10.44 1.46 1.18
CA LYS A 99 9.08 1.49 1.72
C LYS A 99 8.04 1.82 0.66
N ASP A 100 8.41 2.61 -0.34
CA ASP A 100 7.51 2.95 -1.42
C ASP A 100 8.24 3.28 -2.72
N ILE A 101 7.48 3.18 -3.80
CA ILE A 101 7.89 3.55 -5.14
C ILE A 101 6.82 4.49 -5.69
N ILE A 102 7.23 5.70 -6.04
CA ILE A 102 6.36 6.70 -6.66
C ILE A 102 6.70 6.77 -8.14
N VAL A 103 5.70 6.51 -8.97
CA VAL A 103 5.83 6.66 -10.42
C VAL A 103 5.49 8.09 -10.79
N LEU A 104 6.43 8.76 -11.45
CA LEU A 104 6.31 10.13 -11.96
C LEU A 104 5.79 10.11 -13.41
N PRO A 105 5.10 11.17 -13.86
CA PRO A 105 4.69 12.34 -13.09
C PRO A 105 3.52 12.03 -12.14
N MET A 106 3.52 12.67 -10.97
CA MET A 106 2.43 12.61 -9.99
C MET A 106 1.93 14.03 -9.71
N ASP A 107 0.61 14.19 -9.53
CA ASP A 107 0.02 15.46 -9.10
C ASP A 107 0.64 15.93 -7.77
N ARG A 108 0.93 17.24 -7.66
CA ARG A 108 1.62 17.81 -6.50
C ARG A 108 0.85 17.61 -5.20
N THR A 109 -0.48 17.64 -5.23
CA THR A 109 -1.32 17.41 -4.04
C THR A 109 -1.20 15.96 -3.58
N HIS A 110 -1.22 15.02 -4.51
CA HIS A 110 -1.00 13.60 -4.21
C HIS A 110 0.41 13.33 -3.70
N LEU A 111 1.43 13.91 -4.34
CA LEU A 111 2.82 13.80 -3.89
C LEU A 111 2.99 14.35 -2.46
N THR A 112 2.36 15.50 -2.16
CA THR A 112 2.36 16.09 -0.81
C THR A 112 1.76 15.13 0.19
N LYS A 113 0.52 14.67 -0.04
CA LYS A 113 -0.16 13.73 0.87
C LYS A 113 0.65 12.45 1.06
N LYS A 114 1.28 11.96 -0.02
CA LYS A 114 2.06 10.73 0.00
C LYS A 114 3.36 10.88 0.78
N ILE A 115 4.12 11.95 0.59
CA ILE A 115 5.35 12.19 1.36
C ILE A 115 5.01 12.42 2.84
N MET A 116 3.97 13.20 3.13
CA MET A 116 3.56 13.48 4.51
C MET A 116 3.10 12.23 5.27
N SER A 117 2.52 11.23 4.58
CA SER A 117 2.13 9.98 5.23
C SER A 117 3.31 9.18 5.80
N PHE A 118 4.55 9.49 5.42
CA PHE A 118 5.76 8.91 6.00
C PHE A 118 6.22 9.57 7.30
N PHE A 119 5.77 10.78 7.63
CA PHE A 119 6.12 11.46 8.89
C PHE A 119 5.06 11.25 9.95
N ASP A 120 3.80 11.16 9.53
CA ASP A 120 2.67 10.89 10.39
C ASP A 120 2.72 9.45 10.94
N THR A 121 3.36 9.29 12.11
CA THR A 121 3.12 8.12 12.98
C THR A 121 1.70 8.12 13.52
N GLN A 122 1.02 9.27 13.50
CA GLN A 122 -0.42 9.38 13.62
C GLN A 122 -1.07 9.24 12.24
N LYS A 123 -1.47 8.00 11.93
CA LYS A 123 -2.61 7.63 11.08
C LYS A 123 -3.25 8.82 10.33
N PRO A 124 -3.14 8.90 8.99
CA PRO A 124 -3.50 10.10 8.24
C PRO A 124 -4.86 10.66 8.64
N SER A 125 -4.84 11.92 9.09
CA SER A 125 -6.04 12.64 9.50
C SER A 125 -6.84 13.07 8.26
N VAL A 126 -7.56 12.13 7.66
CA VAL A 126 -8.57 12.49 6.65
C VAL A 126 -9.74 13.17 7.38
N LEU A 127 -9.93 14.47 7.15
CA LEU A 127 -11.06 15.24 7.67
C LEU A 127 -12.33 14.76 6.98
N MET A 128 -13.44 14.63 7.72
CA MET A 128 -14.77 14.36 7.15
C MET A 128 -15.04 15.39 6.05
N PRO A 129 -15.38 14.96 4.81
CA PRO A 129 -15.86 15.89 3.79
C PRO A 129 -17.05 16.67 4.36
N SER A 130 -17.02 18.00 4.22
CA SER A 130 -18.18 18.80 4.58
C SER A 130 -19.36 18.39 3.69
N SER A 131 -20.59 18.44 4.21
CA SER A 131 -21.83 17.98 3.57
C SER A 131 -22.17 18.64 2.21
N GLN A 132 -21.30 19.52 1.71
CA GLN A 132 -21.43 20.25 0.45
C GLN A 132 -20.66 19.61 -0.72
N ASP A 133 -19.73 18.68 -0.46
CA ASP A 133 -19.03 17.96 -1.53
C ASP A 133 -19.88 16.78 -2.02
N LYS A 134 -20.79 17.05 -2.95
CA LYS A 134 -21.54 16.01 -3.66
C LYS A 134 -20.61 15.25 -4.60
N VAL A 135 -19.83 14.32 -4.05
CA VAL A 135 -19.13 13.30 -4.84
C VAL A 135 -20.20 12.38 -5.43
N GLN A 136 -20.54 12.57 -6.71
CA GLN A 136 -21.35 11.63 -7.45
C GLN A 136 -20.54 10.34 -7.68
N ILE A 137 -20.67 9.40 -6.76
CA ILE A 137 -20.24 8.02 -7.02
C ILE A 137 -21.26 7.49 -8.03
N HIS A 138 -20.80 7.25 -9.25
CA HIS A 138 -21.60 6.60 -10.26
C HIS A 138 -21.96 5.21 -9.74
N ASN A 139 -23.23 5.05 -9.35
CA ASN A 139 -23.84 3.75 -9.11
C ASN A 139 -23.73 2.95 -10.42
N TYR A 140 -23.22 1.72 -10.33
CA TYR A 140 -22.72 0.86 -11.42
C TYR A 140 -21.32 1.21 -11.94
N ILE A 141 -20.30 0.72 -11.23
CA ILE A 141 -19.01 0.40 -11.85
C ILE A 141 -19.07 -1.10 -12.14
N GLU A 142 -19.34 -1.45 -13.39
CA GLU A 142 -19.08 -2.79 -13.92
C GLU A 142 -17.58 -3.06 -13.71
N ILE A 143 -17.24 -4.12 -12.97
CA ILE A 143 -15.83 -4.50 -12.78
C ILE A 143 -15.25 -4.72 -14.16
N ASP A 144 -14.22 -3.96 -14.52
CA ASP A 144 -13.41 -4.31 -15.68
C ASP A 144 -12.51 -5.48 -15.29
N ILE A 145 -13.09 -6.68 -15.28
CA ILE A 145 -12.41 -7.94 -14.98
C ILE A 145 -11.21 -8.15 -15.92
N ASN A 146 -11.25 -7.50 -17.09
CA ASN A 146 -10.15 -7.52 -18.04
C ASN A 146 -8.93 -6.80 -17.47
N LYS A 147 -9.08 -5.74 -16.67
CA LYS A 147 -7.93 -5.12 -15.97
C LYS A 147 -7.25 -6.09 -15.01
N VAL A 148 -8.03 -6.90 -14.29
CA VAL A 148 -7.48 -7.92 -13.39
C VAL A 148 -6.71 -8.98 -14.18
N ARG A 149 -7.32 -9.47 -15.28
CA ARG A 149 -6.68 -10.43 -16.18
C ARG A 149 -5.44 -9.86 -16.86
N ASP A 150 -5.47 -8.59 -17.24
CA ASP A 150 -4.34 -7.88 -17.84
C ASP A 150 -3.18 -7.77 -16.85
N GLU A 151 -3.44 -7.49 -15.58
CA GLU A 151 -2.40 -7.48 -14.54
C GLU A 151 -1.84 -8.87 -14.26
N ILE A 152 -2.67 -9.92 -14.22
CA ILE A 152 -2.18 -11.32 -14.15
C ILE A 152 -1.29 -11.63 -15.36
N ASN A 153 -1.72 -11.25 -16.56
CA ASN A 153 -0.94 -11.45 -17.78
C ASN A 153 0.38 -10.65 -17.77
N ARG A 154 0.38 -9.44 -17.21
CA ARG A 154 1.60 -8.63 -17.00
C ARG A 154 2.51 -9.29 -15.97
N ALA A 155 1.99 -9.81 -14.87
CA ALA A 155 2.73 -10.54 -13.85
C ALA A 155 3.32 -11.84 -14.38
N MET A 156 2.60 -12.55 -15.24
CA MET A 156 3.06 -13.76 -15.91
C MET A 156 4.18 -13.45 -16.91
N ARG A 157 3.96 -12.52 -17.86
CA ARG A 157 5.01 -12.10 -18.81
C ARG A 157 6.22 -11.52 -18.10
N GLY A 158 5.92 -10.75 -17.07
CA GLY A 158 6.89 -10.14 -16.20
C GLY A 158 7.34 -11.06 -15.10
N ASN A 159 7.09 -12.38 -15.05
CA ASN A 159 7.56 -13.27 -13.97
C ASN A 159 7.73 -12.62 -12.57
N TYR A 160 6.68 -12.00 -12.03
CA TYR A 160 6.68 -11.33 -10.72
C TYR A 160 5.44 -11.72 -9.91
N PRO A 161 5.52 -11.70 -8.56
CA PRO A 161 4.38 -12.05 -7.73
C PRO A 161 3.31 -10.96 -7.76
N LEU A 162 2.06 -11.35 -7.89
CA LEU A 162 0.91 -10.44 -7.89
C LEU A 162 -0.04 -10.85 -6.78
N SER A 163 -0.12 -10.02 -5.74
CA SER A 163 -1.02 -10.28 -4.62
C SER A 163 -2.36 -9.58 -4.82
N PHE A 164 -3.41 -10.23 -4.32
CA PHE A 164 -4.77 -9.73 -4.28
C PHE A 164 -5.27 -9.76 -2.85
N VAL A 165 -6.06 -8.76 -2.45
CA VAL A 165 -6.80 -8.81 -1.19
C VAL A 165 -8.24 -8.45 -1.47
N LEU A 166 -9.14 -9.42 -1.31
CA LEU A 166 -10.57 -9.16 -1.32
C LEU A 166 -10.97 -8.68 0.07
N VAL A 167 -11.68 -7.56 0.12
CA VAL A 167 -12.11 -6.93 1.37
C VAL A 167 -13.62 -6.77 1.30
N GLU A 168 -14.31 -7.38 2.26
CA GLU A 168 -15.73 -7.20 2.50
C GLU A 168 -15.95 -6.35 3.75
N TYR A 169 -16.67 -5.25 3.59
CA TYR A 169 -16.95 -4.30 4.67
C TYR A 169 -18.46 -4.20 4.92
N HIS A 170 -18.86 -4.06 6.18
CA HIS A 170 -20.25 -3.79 6.53
C HIS A 170 -20.40 -2.38 7.10
N SER A 171 -21.52 -1.74 6.80
CA SER A 171 -21.95 -0.48 7.42
C SER A 171 -20.96 0.68 7.28
N LEU A 172 -20.31 0.82 6.12
CA LEU A 172 -19.66 2.07 5.73
C LEU A 172 -20.65 2.89 4.91
N ASP A 173 -21.08 4.03 5.45
CA ASP A 173 -21.81 5.01 4.67
C ASP A 173 -20.88 5.71 3.65
N GLN A 174 -21.45 6.53 2.76
CA GLN A 174 -20.69 7.17 1.69
C GLN A 174 -19.52 8.04 2.23
N PRO A 175 -19.72 8.93 3.23
CA PRO A 175 -18.61 9.66 3.84
C PRO A 175 -17.52 8.75 4.41
N GLN A 176 -17.89 7.71 5.15
CA GLN A 176 -16.95 6.76 5.73
C GLN A 176 -16.17 5.98 4.66
N TRP A 177 -16.82 5.63 3.55
CA TRP A 177 -16.19 4.97 2.41
C TRP A 177 -15.11 5.85 1.78
N ILE A 178 -15.40 7.14 1.55
CA ILE A 178 -14.42 8.10 1.00
C ILE A 178 -13.19 8.17 1.92
N LEU A 179 -13.43 8.34 3.23
CA LEU A 179 -12.34 8.37 4.22
C LEU A 179 -11.53 7.07 4.24
N PHE A 180 -12.21 5.92 4.16
CA PHE A 180 -11.57 4.61 4.15
C PHE A 180 -10.66 4.45 2.92
N LYS A 181 -11.16 4.82 1.74
CA LYS A 181 -10.40 4.78 0.49
C LYS A 181 -9.19 5.72 0.53
N GLU A 182 -9.35 6.93 1.05
CA GLU A 182 -8.24 7.87 1.20
C GLU A 182 -7.18 7.34 2.18
N ALA A 183 -7.59 6.82 3.34
CA ALA A 183 -6.67 6.20 4.29
C ALA A 183 -5.93 5.00 3.68
N LEU A 184 -6.63 4.18 2.88
CA LEU A 184 -6.01 3.05 2.16
C LEU A 184 -4.94 3.53 1.18
N ASN A 185 -5.26 4.49 0.31
CA ASN A 185 -4.35 4.99 -0.71
C ASN A 185 -3.07 5.62 -0.13
N LEU A 186 -3.15 6.14 1.10
CA LEU A 186 -1.97 6.69 1.79
C LEU A 186 -1.04 5.60 2.35
N LEU A 187 -1.61 4.47 2.77
CA LEU A 187 -0.88 3.34 3.35
C LEU A 187 -0.34 2.36 2.30
N LEU A 188 -1.06 2.19 1.19
CA LEU A 188 -0.66 1.34 0.07
C LEU A 188 0.41 2.01 -0.79
N ARG A 189 1.19 1.22 -1.54
CA ARG A 189 2.15 1.76 -2.51
C ARG A 189 1.41 2.46 -3.64
N THR A 190 2.08 3.39 -4.31
CA THR A 190 1.49 4.07 -5.49
C THR A 190 1.12 3.09 -6.60
N THR A 191 1.86 1.97 -6.70
CA THR A 191 1.64 0.91 -7.68
C THR A 191 0.48 -0.01 -7.33
N ASP A 192 0.01 0.02 -6.08
CA ASP A 192 -1.12 -0.80 -5.65
C ASP A 192 -2.43 -0.15 -6.12
N MET A 193 -3.38 -0.98 -6.54
CA MET A 193 -4.67 -0.53 -7.06
C MET A 193 -5.80 -0.94 -6.12
N VAL A 194 -6.70 0.01 -5.83
CA VAL A 194 -7.95 -0.25 -5.10
C VAL A 194 -9.11 -0.19 -6.09
N MET A 195 -9.70 -1.35 -6.37
CA MET A 195 -10.84 -1.49 -7.27
C MET A 195 -12.13 -1.75 -6.49
N TYR A 196 -13.19 -1.05 -6.87
CA TYR A 196 -14.53 -1.42 -6.42
C TYR A 196 -14.93 -2.75 -7.08
N PHE A 197 -15.47 -3.67 -6.28
CA PHE A 197 -15.81 -5.01 -6.76
C PHE A 197 -17.33 -5.24 -6.70
N GLU A 198 -17.91 -5.17 -5.51
CA GLU A 198 -19.36 -5.29 -5.31
C GLU A 198 -19.85 -4.23 -4.31
N ALA A 199 -21.18 -4.17 -4.08
CA ALA A 199 -21.85 -3.24 -3.15
C ALA A 199 -21.10 -3.03 -1.82
N ASN A 200 -20.51 -4.09 -1.29
CA ASN A 200 -19.81 -4.11 -0.02
C ASN A 200 -18.42 -4.77 -0.11
N LYS A 201 -17.87 -4.89 -1.32
CA LYS A 201 -16.56 -5.51 -1.54
C LYS A 201 -15.65 -4.65 -2.41
N ILE A 202 -14.38 -4.63 -2.05
CA ILE A 202 -13.32 -4.07 -2.89
C ILE A 202 -12.22 -5.10 -3.09
N LEU A 203 -11.53 -4.97 -4.20
CA LEU A 203 -10.37 -5.77 -4.55
C LEU A 203 -9.14 -4.87 -4.54
N LEU A 204 -8.14 -5.23 -3.74
CA LEU A 204 -6.80 -4.66 -3.87
C LEU A 204 -5.99 -5.54 -4.82
N ILE A 205 -5.24 -4.89 -5.71
CA ILE A 205 -4.27 -5.54 -6.58
C ILE A 205 -2.90 -4.93 -6.24
N CYS A 206 -1.97 -5.76 -5.78
CA CYS A 206 -0.67 -5.36 -5.26
C CYS A 206 0.44 -6.03 -6.09
N PRO A 207 0.87 -5.40 -7.20
CA PRO A 207 2.01 -5.87 -7.98
C PRO A 207 3.28 -5.97 -7.13
N PHE A 208 4.16 -6.91 -7.49
CA PHE A 208 5.45 -7.11 -6.84
C PHE A 208 5.36 -7.35 -5.33
N THR A 209 4.26 -7.97 -4.91
CA THR A 209 4.02 -8.31 -3.51
C THR A 209 4.03 -9.83 -3.39
N PRO A 210 5.13 -10.44 -2.93
CA PRO A 210 5.19 -11.88 -2.67
C PRO A 210 4.37 -12.26 -1.43
N LYS A 211 4.05 -13.55 -1.32
CA LYS A 211 3.15 -14.11 -0.32
C LYS A 211 3.55 -13.75 1.12
N ASN A 212 4.85 -13.70 1.41
CA ASN A 212 5.37 -13.35 2.73
C ASN A 212 5.05 -11.90 3.17
N PHE A 213 4.80 -10.96 2.23
CA PHE A 213 4.40 -9.58 2.55
C PHE A 213 2.89 -9.36 2.50
N LEU A 214 2.10 -10.37 2.11
CA LEU A 214 0.65 -10.27 2.00
C LEU A 214 0.00 -9.86 3.33
N VAL A 215 0.47 -10.41 4.44
CA VAL A 215 0.00 -10.06 5.80
C VAL A 215 0.21 -8.57 6.11
N GLU A 216 1.27 -7.95 5.58
CA GLU A 216 1.50 -6.52 5.75
C GLU A 216 0.44 -5.69 5.01
N VAL A 217 0.09 -6.09 3.79
CA VAL A 217 -0.98 -5.45 3.00
C VAL A 217 -2.32 -5.58 3.73
N GLU A 218 -2.66 -6.78 4.20
CA GLU A 218 -3.88 -6.98 4.98
C GLU A 218 -3.93 -6.10 6.23
N ASN A 219 -2.81 -5.98 6.94
CA ASN A 219 -2.72 -5.12 8.12
C ASN A 219 -2.87 -3.64 7.77
N LYS A 220 -2.42 -3.18 6.59
CA LYS A 220 -2.69 -1.82 6.10
C LYS A 220 -4.20 -1.59 5.92
N VAL A 221 -4.92 -2.56 5.35
CA VAL A 221 -6.39 -2.49 5.22
C VAL A 221 -7.07 -2.42 6.59
N ARG A 222 -6.71 -3.31 7.52
CA ARG A 222 -7.25 -3.31 8.89
C ARG A 222 -6.97 -1.96 9.59
N ASN A 223 -5.75 -1.45 9.45
CA ASN A 223 -5.36 -0.16 10.01
C ASN A 223 -6.12 1.03 9.43
N ALA A 224 -6.44 1.01 8.14
CA ALA A 224 -7.28 2.02 7.49
C ALA A 224 -8.71 1.95 8.03
N TYR A 225 -9.27 0.75 8.18
CA TYR A 225 -10.64 0.58 8.69
C TYR A 225 -10.77 1.00 10.17
N ASP A 226 -9.79 0.64 11.00
CA ASP A 226 -9.74 1.03 12.41
C ASP A 226 -9.68 2.55 12.61
N GLN A 227 -9.07 3.28 11.66
CA GLN A 227 -9.07 4.75 11.69
C GLN A 227 -10.49 5.31 11.55
N ILE A 228 -11.27 4.72 10.65
CA ILE A 228 -12.64 5.16 10.41
C ILE A 228 -13.51 4.83 11.62
N LYS A 229 -13.39 3.63 12.19
CA LYS A 229 -14.11 3.24 13.40
C LYS A 229 -13.84 4.15 14.60
N LYS A 230 -12.62 4.65 14.75
CA LYS A 230 -12.28 5.60 15.83
C LYS A 230 -12.96 6.95 15.65
N LYS A 231 -13.09 7.42 14.40
CA LYS A 231 -13.69 8.72 14.07
C LYS A 231 -15.22 8.68 14.04
N ALA A 232 -15.78 7.57 13.58
CA ALA A 232 -17.21 7.32 13.51
C ALA A 232 -17.46 5.86 13.90
N PRO A 233 -17.77 5.58 15.19
CA PRO A 233 -18.00 4.22 15.67
C PRO A 233 -19.14 3.57 14.88
N SER A 234 -18.78 2.63 13.99
CA SER A 234 -19.74 1.79 13.29
C SER A 234 -19.73 0.38 13.90
N ARG A 235 -20.91 -0.26 13.92
CA ARG A 235 -21.04 -1.68 14.29
C ARG A 235 -20.58 -2.63 13.17
N GLY A 236 -20.03 -2.08 12.09
CA GLY A 236 -19.60 -2.85 10.93
C GLY A 236 -18.46 -3.82 11.26
N ALA A 237 -18.48 -4.98 10.63
CA ALA A 237 -17.32 -5.87 10.59
C ALA A 237 -16.55 -5.67 9.28
N LEU A 238 -15.27 -6.00 9.32
CA LEU A 238 -14.38 -6.07 8.17
C LEU A 238 -13.88 -7.50 8.06
N PHE A 239 -14.13 -8.13 6.92
CA PHE A 239 -13.58 -9.42 6.56
C PHE A 239 -12.70 -9.23 5.34
N LEU A 240 -11.55 -9.90 5.30
CA LEU A 240 -10.67 -9.82 4.17
C LEU A 240 -9.85 -11.10 4.09
N TYR A 241 -9.43 -11.43 2.87
CA TYR A 241 -8.54 -12.54 2.63
C TYR A 241 -7.63 -12.23 1.45
N GLY A 242 -6.34 -12.47 1.64
CA GLY A 242 -5.32 -12.29 0.61
C GLY A 242 -4.95 -13.58 -0.11
N VAL A 243 -4.60 -13.45 -1.39
CA VAL A 243 -3.97 -14.51 -2.19
C VAL A 243 -2.85 -13.93 -3.05
N THR A 244 -1.93 -14.76 -3.52
CA THR A 244 -0.77 -14.38 -4.33
C THR A 244 -0.65 -15.29 -5.53
N PHE A 245 -0.70 -14.70 -6.73
CA PHE A 245 -0.29 -15.37 -7.97
C PHE A 245 1.24 -15.43 -8.05
N PRO A 246 1.83 -16.56 -8.49
CA PRO A 246 1.17 -17.80 -8.91
C PRO A 246 1.00 -18.85 -7.79
N GLU A 247 1.42 -18.54 -6.55
CA GLU A 247 1.49 -19.50 -5.44
C GLU A 247 0.14 -20.12 -5.04
N ASP A 248 -0.91 -19.30 -4.94
CA ASP A 248 -2.26 -19.74 -4.52
C ASP A 248 -3.17 -20.08 -5.71
N GLY A 249 -2.72 -19.83 -6.94
CA GLY A 249 -3.51 -20.06 -8.15
C GLY A 249 -2.92 -19.39 -9.38
N GLN A 250 -3.14 -19.99 -10.54
CA GLN A 250 -2.62 -19.50 -11.83
C GLN A 250 -3.64 -18.71 -12.65
N ALA A 251 -4.92 -18.77 -12.29
CA ALA A 251 -6.01 -18.12 -13.01
C ALA A 251 -6.86 -17.30 -12.03
N TRP A 252 -7.50 -16.26 -12.55
CA TRP A 252 -8.36 -15.38 -11.76
C TRP A 252 -9.46 -16.15 -11.01
N GLU A 253 -10.09 -17.11 -11.68
CA GLU A 253 -11.20 -17.87 -11.12
C GLU A 253 -10.77 -18.69 -9.89
N ALA A 254 -9.56 -19.25 -9.91
CA ALA A 254 -9.00 -19.98 -8.77
C ALA A 254 -8.66 -19.05 -7.60
N LEU A 255 -8.00 -17.92 -7.90
CA LEU A 255 -7.64 -16.90 -6.91
C LEU A 255 -8.88 -16.28 -6.26
N TYR A 256 -9.91 -16.00 -7.06
CA TYR A 256 -11.17 -15.45 -6.59
C TYR A 256 -11.90 -16.43 -5.67
N LYS A 257 -11.98 -17.71 -6.06
CA LYS A 257 -12.58 -18.75 -5.23
C LYS A 257 -11.89 -18.85 -3.87
N GLU A 258 -10.56 -18.90 -3.86
CA GLU A 258 -9.77 -18.97 -2.63
C GLU A 258 -10.01 -17.75 -1.72
N MET A 259 -10.08 -16.54 -2.29
CA MET A 259 -10.43 -15.33 -1.52
C MET A 259 -11.85 -15.36 -0.95
N THR A 260 -12.83 -15.81 -1.73
CA THR A 260 -14.22 -15.90 -1.25
C THR A 260 -14.38 -16.94 -0.16
N ASP A 261 -13.69 -18.08 -0.29
CA ASP A 261 -13.69 -19.15 0.69
C ASP A 261 -13.03 -18.68 1.99
N GLY A 262 -11.88 -18.03 1.91
CA GLY A 262 -11.20 -17.47 3.08
C GLY A 262 -12.01 -16.39 3.82
N ILE A 263 -12.78 -15.57 3.10
CA ILE A 263 -13.73 -14.62 3.72
C ILE A 263 -14.88 -15.36 4.40
N HIS A 264 -15.45 -16.39 3.75
CA HIS A 264 -16.52 -17.21 4.32
C HIS A 264 -16.06 -17.88 5.62
N ASP A 265 -14.89 -18.53 5.60
CA ASP A 265 -14.27 -19.15 6.76
C ASP A 265 -14.06 -18.14 7.89
N SER A 266 -13.55 -16.96 7.56
CA SER A 266 -13.36 -15.87 8.54
C SER A 266 -14.68 -15.43 9.18
N LYS A 267 -15.77 -15.35 8.41
CA LYS A 267 -17.11 -15.05 8.92
C LYS A 267 -17.62 -16.15 9.84
N VAL A 268 -17.48 -17.41 9.44
CA VAL A 268 -17.89 -18.56 10.25
C VAL A 268 -17.13 -18.57 11.57
N ILE A 269 -15.81 -18.39 11.54
CA ILE A 269 -14.96 -18.31 12.74
C ILE A 269 -15.40 -17.16 13.66
N SER A 270 -15.74 -15.99 13.09
CA SER A 270 -16.16 -14.82 13.89
C SER A 270 -17.47 -15.01 14.67
N LYS A 271 -18.29 -16.01 14.32
CA LYS A 271 -19.55 -16.34 15.02
C LYS A 271 -19.32 -17.15 16.30
N PHE A 272 -18.14 -17.72 16.48
CA PHE A 272 -17.83 -18.48 17.69
C PHE A 272 -17.34 -17.55 18.79
N GLU A 273 -17.98 -17.62 19.95
CA GLU A 273 -17.53 -16.88 21.14
C GLU A 273 -16.35 -17.60 21.81
N GLY A 274 -15.26 -16.87 22.05
CA GLY A 274 -14.05 -17.36 22.72
C GLY A 274 -12.77 -17.21 21.90
N THR A 275 -11.63 -17.54 22.50
CA THR A 275 -10.34 -17.59 21.78
C THR A 275 -10.26 -18.88 20.96
N LEU A 276 -9.44 -18.92 19.90
CA LEU A 276 -9.19 -20.13 19.11
C LEU A 276 -8.76 -21.35 19.96
N LYS A 277 -8.20 -21.12 21.15
CA LYS A 277 -7.83 -22.17 22.11
C LYS A 277 -9.02 -22.76 22.88
N GLN A 278 -10.13 -22.04 22.95
CA GLN A 278 -11.35 -22.42 23.67
C GLN A 278 -12.41 -23.03 22.76
N ILE A 279 -12.33 -22.75 21.45
CA ILE A 279 -13.27 -23.28 20.46
C ILE A 279 -12.81 -24.67 20.02
N ASN A 280 -13.71 -25.66 20.06
CA ASN A 280 -13.40 -27.01 19.61
C ASN A 280 -13.12 -27.02 18.08
N PRO A 281 -11.93 -27.43 17.63
CA PRO A 281 -11.56 -27.44 16.20
C PRO A 281 -12.50 -28.30 15.34
N ASN A 282 -13.09 -29.35 15.92
CA ASN A 282 -14.03 -30.22 15.20
C ASN A 282 -15.35 -29.51 14.92
N THR A 283 -15.80 -28.61 15.81
CA THR A 283 -17.03 -27.83 15.61
C THR A 283 -16.89 -26.84 14.46
N ILE A 284 -15.73 -26.16 14.36
CA ILE A 284 -15.40 -25.29 13.22
C ILE A 284 -15.40 -26.11 11.92
N ARG A 285 -14.66 -27.24 11.90
CA ARG A 285 -14.56 -28.12 10.72
C ARG A 285 -15.91 -28.67 10.27
N THR A 286 -16.78 -29.07 11.19
CA THR A 286 -18.12 -29.57 10.84
C THR A 286 -18.99 -28.47 10.24
N GLN A 287 -18.90 -27.24 10.75
CA GLN A 287 -19.67 -26.12 10.19
C GLN A 287 -19.17 -25.72 8.81
N LEU A 288 -17.84 -25.65 8.61
CA LEU A 288 -17.26 -25.39 7.30
C LEU A 288 -17.67 -26.45 6.28
N LYS A 289 -17.58 -27.75 6.63
CA LYS A 289 -17.99 -28.84 5.72
C LYS A 289 -19.45 -28.75 5.28
N LYS A 290 -20.37 -28.37 6.17
CA LYS A 290 -21.80 -28.22 5.83
C LYS A 290 -22.07 -27.11 4.82
N ASP A 291 -21.22 -26.10 4.76
CA ASP A 291 -21.40 -24.94 3.88
C ASP A 291 -20.76 -25.17 2.49
N TYR A 292 -19.92 -26.20 2.33
CA TYR A 292 -19.23 -26.56 1.08
C TYR A 292 -19.78 -27.82 0.38
N GLU A 293 -20.74 -28.52 0.98
CA GLU A 293 -21.51 -29.64 0.39
C GLU A 293 -22.80 -29.14 -0.28
#